data_AF-A0A1I5ZJJ8-F1
#
_entry.id   AF-A0A1I5ZJJ8-F1
#
_cell.length_a   1.000
_cell.length_b   1.000
_cell.length_c   1.000
_cell.angle_alpha   90.00
_cell.angle_beta   90.00
_cell.angle_gamma   90.00
#
_symmetry.space_group_name_H-M   'P 1'
#
loop_
_entity.id
_entity.type
_entity.pdbx_description
1 polymer ?
#
loop_
_entity_poly.entity_id
_entity_poly.type
_entity_poly.pdbx_seq_one_letter_code
_entity_poly.pdbx_strand_id
1 'polypeptide(L)' 'MSRLGIYADKINAIRKQRGLTPSGFREDGTDALKSDKEAMERAMYERADARLPPGNGGPTPSSDSKTEGTDESSSDED' A
#
# COMPACT_ATOMS: atom_id res chain seq x y z
N MET A 1 -12.34 23.58 -13.88
CA MET A 1 -10.91 23.26 -13.64
C MET A 1 -10.44 24.04 -12.42
N SER A 2 -10.12 23.36 -11.32
CA SER A 2 -9.65 23.97 -10.07
C SER A 2 -8.27 24.58 -10.26
N ARG A 3 -8.04 25.80 -9.74
CA ARG A 3 -6.78 26.57 -9.86
C ARG A 3 -5.52 25.78 -9.45
N LEU A 4 -5.68 24.77 -8.59
CA LEU A 4 -4.60 23.89 -8.14
C LEU A 4 -4.02 23.01 -9.25
N GLY A 5 -4.83 22.59 -10.24
CA GLY A 5 -4.36 21.73 -11.34
C GLY A 5 -3.37 22.40 -12.28
N ILE A 6 -3.48 23.72 -12.47
CA ILE A 6 -2.59 24.50 -13.37
C ILE A 6 -1.21 24.73 -12.73
N TYR A 7 -1.13 24.75 -11.41
CA TYR A 7 0.10 25.06 -10.67
C TYR A 7 0.70 23.86 -9.94
N ALA A 8 0.15 22.66 -10.11
CA ALA A 8 0.61 21.45 -9.43
C ALA A 8 2.13 21.25 -9.58
N ASP A 9 2.66 21.40 -10.79
CA ASP A 9 4.09 21.24 -11.07
C ASP A 9 4.94 22.31 -10.40
N LYS A 10 4.49 23.57 -10.41
CA LYS A 10 5.20 24.66 -9.74
C LYS A 10 5.22 24.47 -8.23
N ILE A 11 4.11 24.04 -7.65
CA ILE A 11 4.00 23.76 -6.22
C ILE A 11 4.90 22.57 -5.85
N ASN A 12 4.91 21.51 -6.66
CA ASN A 12 5.78 20.35 -6.43
C ASN A 12 7.27 20.69 -6.56
N ALA A 13 7.64 21.58 -7.49
CA ALA A 13 9.00 22.08 -7.59
C ALA A 13 9.42 22.85 -6.34
N ILE A 14 8.55 23.73 -5.80
CA ILE A 14 8.81 24.47 -4.55
C ILE A 14 8.93 23.51 -3.37
N ARG A 15 8.10 22.47 -3.29
CA ARG A 15 8.19 21.44 -2.26
C ARG A 15 9.54 20.72 -2.31
N LYS A 16 9.96 20.25 -3.49
CA LYS A 16 11.24 19.59 -3.67
C LYS A 16 12.43 20.49 -3.29
N GLN A 17 12.40 21.77 -3.67
CA GLN A 17 13.42 22.75 -3.27
C GLN A 17 13.52 22.92 -1.75
N ARG A 18 12.42 22.71 -1.03
CA ARG A 18 12.34 22.80 0.44
C ARG A 18 12.58 21.46 1.14
N GLY A 19 12.95 20.41 0.41
CA GLY A 19 13.07 19.06 0.95
C GLY A 19 11.74 18.52 1.47
N LEU A 20 10.64 18.90 0.82
CA LEU A 20 9.30 18.44 1.15
C LEU A 20 8.80 17.44 0.11
N THR A 21 8.14 16.39 0.57
CA THR A 21 7.41 15.42 -0.25
C THR A 21 6.22 16.08 -0.95
N PRO A 22 5.63 15.45 -1.99
CA PRO A 22 4.41 15.97 -2.63
C PRO A 22 3.24 16.16 -1.65
N SER A 23 3.20 15.39 -0.57
CA SER A 23 2.21 15.50 0.51
C SER A 23 2.55 16.59 1.54
N GLY A 24 3.69 17.28 1.41
CA GLY A 24 4.07 18.44 2.21
C GLY A 24 4.87 18.14 3.47
N PHE A 25 5.38 16.92 3.63
CA PHE A 25 6.20 16.51 4.78
C PHE A 25 7.68 16.62 4.48
N ARG A 26 8.53 16.76 5.48
CA ARG A 26 9.98 16.72 5.26
C ARG A 26 10.47 15.35 4.80
N GLU A 27 11.37 15.34 3.82
CA GLU A 27 12.04 14.14 3.30
C GLU A 27 12.99 13.50 4.32
N ASP A 28 13.58 14.32 5.20
CA ASP A 28 14.49 13.86 6.27
C ASP A 28 13.76 13.21 7.46
N GLY A 29 12.42 13.25 7.46
CA GLY A 29 11.60 12.67 8.52
C GLY A 29 11.65 13.41 9.85
N THR A 30 12.16 14.65 9.89
CA THR A 30 12.22 15.50 11.10
C THR A 30 10.91 16.26 11.37
N ASP A 31 9.82 15.85 10.73
CA ASP A 31 8.53 16.48 10.89
C ASP A 31 7.97 16.19 12.28
N ALA A 32 7.59 17.24 13.03
CA ALA A 32 7.10 17.10 14.40
C ALA A 32 5.82 16.25 14.48
N LEU A 33 5.04 16.22 13.39
CA LEU A 33 3.79 15.47 13.30
C LEU A 33 3.94 14.08 12.66
N LYS A 34 5.17 13.65 12.38
CA LYS A 34 5.44 12.36 11.72
C LYS A 34 4.88 11.18 12.54
N SER A 35 5.13 11.18 13.85
CA SER A 35 4.63 10.15 14.77
C SER A 35 3.11 10.07 14.77
N ASP A 36 2.44 11.21 14.81
CA ASP A 36 0.99 11.30 14.92
C ASP A 36 0.32 10.83 13.63
N LYS A 37 0.93 11.15 12.48
CA LYS A 37 0.49 10.64 11.19
C LYS A 37 0.66 9.12 11.09
N GLU A 38 1.84 8.59 11.44
CA GLU A 38 2.10 7.16 11.41
C GLU A 38 1.14 6.39 12.34
N ALA A 39 0.85 6.95 13.52
CA ALA A 39 -0.13 6.39 14.45
C ALA A 39 -1.55 6.41 13.85
N MET A 40 -1.94 7.51 13.20
CA MET A 40 -3.25 7.63 12.55
C MET A 40 -3.39 6.67 11.36
N GLU A 41 -2.34 6.54 10.55
CA GLU A 41 -2.31 5.65 9.40
C GLU A 41 -2.37 4.18 9.84
N ARG A 42 -1.60 3.80 10.88
CA ARG A 42 -1.69 2.49 11.51
C ARG A 42 -3.10 2.19 12.03
N ALA A 43 -3.71 3.14 12.76
CA ALA A 43 -5.06 2.97 13.27
C ALA A 43 -6.12 2.83 12.15
N MET A 44 -5.89 3.44 10.97
CA MET A 44 -6.76 3.28 9.82
C MET A 44 -6.64 1.86 9.23
N TYR A 45 -5.42 1.34 9.07
CA TYR A 45 -5.20 -0.03 8.60
C TYR A 45 -5.76 -1.06 9.57
N GLU A 46 -5.52 -0.92 10.88
CA GLU A 46 -6.08 -1.81 11.90
C GLU A 46 -7.61 -1.87 11.85
N ARG A 47 -8.27 -0.72 11.64
CA ARG A 47 -9.73 -0.67 11.48
C ARG A 47 -10.21 -1.32 10.18
N ALA A 48 -9.44 -1.21 9.11
CA ALA A 48 -9.75 -1.85 7.84
C ALA A 48 -9.65 -3.37 7.99
N ASP A 49 -8.58 -3.85 8.61
CA ASP A 49 -8.33 -5.26 8.85
C ASP A 49 -9.37 -5.88 9.79
N ALA A 50 -9.75 -5.17 10.86
CA ALA A 50 -10.82 -5.59 11.77
C ALA A 50 -12.20 -5.72 11.09
N ARG A 51 -12.38 -5.12 9.91
CA ARG A 51 -13.62 -5.17 9.12
C ARG A 51 -13.53 -6.15 7.96
N LEU A 52 -12.40 -6.82 7.76
CA LEU A 52 -12.28 -7.86 6.74
C LEU A 52 -13.12 -9.07 7.18
N PRO A 53 -13.99 -9.59 6.30
CA PRO A 53 -14.64 -10.87 6.56
C PRO A 53 -13.56 -11.97 6.64
N PRO A 54 -13.74 -12.98 7.50
CA PRO A 54 -12.81 -14.10 7.57
C PRO A 54 -12.65 -14.73 6.19
N GLY A 55 -11.40 -14.87 5.72
CA GLY A 55 -11.05 -15.53 4.45
C GLY A 55 -10.53 -14.65 3.31
N ASN A 56 -10.50 -13.32 3.44
CA ASN A 56 -10.01 -12.41 2.37
C ASN A 56 -8.60 -11.83 2.61
N GLY A 57 -7.96 -12.14 3.75
CA GLY A 57 -6.52 -11.96 3.91
C GLY A 57 -5.82 -13.13 3.23
N GLY A 58 -4.94 -12.88 2.27
CA GLY A 58 -4.32 -13.88 1.39
C GLY A 58 -3.75 -15.12 2.10
N PRO A 59 -3.42 -16.18 1.33
CA PRO A 59 -3.14 -17.51 1.87
C PRO A 59 -2.06 -17.44 2.95
N THR A 60 -2.43 -17.82 4.18
CA THR A 60 -1.44 -18.18 5.18
C THR A 60 -0.66 -19.35 4.61
N PRO A 61 0.68 -19.31 4.50
CA PRO A 61 1.43 -20.51 4.15
C PRO A 61 1.20 -21.51 5.28
N SER A 62 0.29 -22.46 5.04
CA SER A 62 0.08 -23.59 5.92
C SER A 62 1.42 -24.33 6.00
N SER A 63 2.05 -24.25 7.16
CA SER A 63 3.08 -25.21 7.52
C SER A 63 2.44 -26.60 7.55
N ASP A 64 3.16 -27.55 6.97
CA ASP A 64 2.91 -28.99 6.97
C ASP A 64 2.02 -29.61 5.87
N SER A 65 2.75 -30.09 4.86
CA SER A 65 2.77 -31.50 4.43
C SER A 65 1.48 -32.13 3.90
N LYS A 66 1.45 -32.43 2.60
CA LYS A 66 1.72 -33.80 2.11
C LYS A 66 1.77 -33.84 0.59
N THR A 67 2.81 -34.48 0.11
CA THR A 67 3.08 -34.94 -1.25
C THR A 67 2.05 -35.97 -1.72
N GLU A 68 1.58 -35.85 -2.96
CA GLU A 68 1.19 -36.91 -3.92
C GLU A 68 0.68 -36.16 -5.17
N GLY A 69 1.42 -36.07 -6.29
CA GLY A 69 1.57 -37.17 -7.26
C GLY A 69 0.19 -37.47 -7.87
N THR A 70 -0.16 -37.04 -9.08
CA THR A 70 0.07 -37.70 -10.39
C THR A 70 -0.62 -36.77 -11.40
N ASP A 71 0.06 -36.07 -12.31
CA ASP A 71 0.52 -36.47 -13.66
C ASP A 71 -0.50 -37.25 -14.54
N GLU A 72 -0.49 -36.89 -15.82
CA GLU A 72 -1.14 -37.53 -16.98
C GLU A 72 -2.67 -37.37 -17.14
N SER A 73 -3.26 -37.21 -18.33
CA SER A 73 -2.81 -36.96 -19.70
C SER A 73 -4.08 -36.91 -20.59
N SER A 74 -3.98 -36.25 -21.75
CA SER A 74 -4.82 -36.45 -22.97
C SER A 74 -6.29 -36.02 -22.88
N SER A 75 -6.93 -35.48 -23.92
CA SER A 75 -6.76 -35.55 -25.39
C SER A 75 -7.54 -34.36 -26.00
N ASP A 76 -7.10 -33.66 -27.06
CA ASP A 76 -7.24 -34.04 -28.48
C ASP A 76 -8.69 -34.53 -28.78
N GLU A 77 -9.51 -33.96 -29.66
CA GLU A 77 -9.32 -33.48 -31.03
C GLU A 77 -10.60 -32.72 -31.52
N ASP A 78 -10.41 -31.86 -32.53
CA ASP A 78 -11.32 -31.32 -33.58
C ASP A 78 -12.68 -30.67 -33.25
#